data_AF-A0A4Q3BD65-F1
#
_entry.id   AF-A0A4Q3BD65-F1
#
_cell.length_a   1.000
_cell.length_b   1.000
_cell.length_c   1.000
_cell.angle_alpha   90.00
_cell.angle_beta   90.00
_cell.angle_gamma   90.00
#
_symmetry.space_group_name_H-M   'P 1'
#
loop_
_entity.id
_entity.type
_entity.pdbx_description
1 polymer ?
#
loop_
_entity_poly.entity_id
_entity_poly.type
_entity_poly.pdbx_seq_one_letter_code
_entity_poly.pdbx_strand_id
1 'polypeptide(L)'
;GDADGDGDQDIFIGSIDANNVSLFKNTSTPGVISLIPSNNYATGLMPEGIGCSDLDGDGKPDLITSAVNSHTMSVYRNTGSVNNISFAPPQTFPTGFNPGELLIRDMDNDGKPDIIVAVTSASKVSIFRNTSTAGMISFDARIDVITGAYPMGLAIGDIDGDGKPDMVTSNNQTVTANFDDGLYFNAGPSRIPHNHELTLHYCKELGVPIQVYNNVNESTYYFAEGKGPLSNKKIRTREIHNDIRGYMTEMLAKNMDNEMLDKSLTKEDGQKIIEYLMAEGGLDVDKLYKASARRGYIESPGAGDKPGKLADPLKLAEIIQSGLMDPDFYNVAEYTYELQMTMFQAVDGMDQIALAFEKKIAPMLKLNAEVSNILNTTEGVKITYKDKTGVHEIQGDFCICTLPLPVLSNINNNFSSNVSRAIDYIGYNQTGKIGLQFNRRFWEEDEHIYGGITHTNNELTQIFYPSYDYLSKKGILIGYYNFNEKALQTGELSYADREKLALEKGRLIHPQYDKAFEKSLSVSWHKTRYSMGGWAVYTSETRKNSYPELLKPEGNIYFAGEHLTYLNAWMAGALESARSVVANLHSRNTESRQTYPTQTTKG
;
A
#
# COMPACT_ATOMS: atom_id res chain seq x y z
N GLY A 1 7.30 38.07 6.76
CA GLY A 1 8.50 38.81 7.16
C GLY A 1 8.11 40.25 7.27
N ASP A 2 8.51 40.98 8.31
CA ASP A 2 8.26 42.42 8.42
C ASP A 2 9.22 43.18 7.48
N ALA A 3 8.82 43.37 6.23
CA ALA A 3 9.73 43.75 5.15
C ALA A 3 9.91 45.27 5.04
N ASP A 4 9.00 46.07 5.59
CA ASP A 4 9.20 47.50 5.77
C ASP A 4 9.43 47.94 7.21
N GLY A 5 9.58 47.04 8.17
CA GLY A 5 9.95 47.39 9.54
C GLY A 5 8.88 48.21 10.27
N ASP A 6 7.60 48.06 9.89
CA ASP A 6 6.48 48.72 10.55
C ASP A 6 5.96 47.93 11.77
N GLY A 7 6.49 46.72 11.98
CA GLY A 7 6.16 45.81 13.07
C GLY A 7 5.13 44.75 12.69
N ASP A 8 4.52 44.84 11.51
CA ASP A 8 3.56 43.87 10.99
C ASP A 8 4.24 42.91 10.01
N GLN A 9 3.85 41.63 10.05
CA GLN A 9 4.42 40.63 9.14
C GLN A 9 3.78 40.73 7.75
N ASP A 10 4.58 41.08 6.73
CA ASP A 10 4.17 41.09 5.33
C ASP A 10 4.19 39.70 4.68
N ILE A 11 3.49 39.60 3.53
CA ILE A 11 3.32 38.37 2.77
C ILE A 11 3.99 38.48 1.41
N PHE A 12 4.81 37.48 1.11
CA PHE A 12 5.38 37.24 -0.21
C PHE A 12 4.73 36.02 -0.85
N ILE A 13 4.35 36.12 -2.12
CA ILE A 13 3.72 35.04 -2.90
C ILE A 13 4.54 34.81 -4.16
N GLY A 14 5.12 33.61 -4.30
CA GLY A 14 5.75 33.18 -5.55
C GLY A 14 4.70 32.83 -6.60
N SER A 15 4.89 33.33 -7.82
CA SER A 15 4.08 32.97 -8.98
C SER A 15 4.92 32.20 -9.98
N ILE A 16 4.67 30.89 -10.06
CA ILE A 16 5.41 29.96 -10.93
C ILE A 16 5.31 30.39 -12.39
N ASP A 17 4.09 30.66 -12.88
CA ASP A 17 3.84 30.97 -14.29
C ASP A 17 4.29 32.37 -14.67
N ALA A 18 4.23 33.33 -13.74
CA ALA A 18 4.61 34.72 -13.99
C ALA A 18 6.10 34.99 -13.73
N ASN A 19 6.86 34.03 -13.20
CA ASN A 19 8.28 34.14 -12.84
C ASN A 19 8.57 35.39 -11.97
N ASN A 20 7.74 35.59 -10.95
CA ASN A 20 7.89 36.71 -10.03
C ASN A 20 7.47 36.35 -8.61
N VAL A 21 7.79 37.23 -7.68
CA VAL A 21 7.23 37.26 -6.33
C VAL A 21 6.40 38.52 -6.18
N SER A 22 5.14 38.35 -5.80
CA SER A 22 4.24 39.42 -5.40
C SER A 22 4.32 39.68 -3.91
N LEU A 23 4.45 40.94 -3.54
CA LEU A 23 4.48 41.38 -2.15
C LEU A 23 3.18 42.08 -1.78
N PHE A 24 2.61 41.66 -0.65
CA PHE A 24 1.42 42.24 -0.03
C PHE A 24 1.78 42.77 1.34
N LYS A 25 1.57 44.07 1.53
CA LYS A 25 1.74 44.74 2.82
C LYS A 25 0.62 44.34 3.76
N ASN A 26 0.97 44.03 5.00
CA ASN A 26 -0.02 43.71 6.00
C ASN A 26 -0.56 44.98 6.65
N THR A 27 -1.88 45.19 6.55
CA THR A 27 -2.56 46.30 7.23
C THR A 27 -3.68 45.76 8.12
N SER A 28 -3.52 44.52 8.58
CA SER A 28 -4.53 43.83 9.37
C SER A 28 -4.71 44.51 10.73
N THR A 29 -5.89 44.37 11.29
CA THR A 29 -6.19 44.77 12.67
C THR A 29 -6.76 43.56 13.41
N PRO A 30 -6.74 43.52 14.76
CA PRO A 30 -7.29 42.39 15.49
C PRO A 30 -8.73 42.06 15.06
N GLY A 31 -8.93 40.83 14.54
CA GLY A 31 -10.22 40.35 14.05
C GLY A 31 -10.54 40.65 12.57
N VAL A 32 -9.69 41.40 11.85
CA VAL A 32 -9.86 41.72 10.43
C VAL A 32 -8.53 41.58 9.68
N ILE A 33 -8.46 40.62 8.75
CA ILE A 33 -7.31 40.45 7.86
C ILE A 33 -7.42 41.45 6.70
N SER A 34 -6.38 42.25 6.48
CA SER A 34 -6.31 43.22 5.37
C SER A 34 -4.90 43.25 4.79
N LEU A 35 -4.81 43.13 3.46
CA LEU A 35 -3.57 43.08 2.72
C LEU A 35 -3.64 44.03 1.52
N ILE A 36 -2.60 44.84 1.31
CA ILE A 36 -2.53 45.78 0.19
C ILE A 36 -1.41 45.35 -0.76
N PRO A 37 -1.68 45.15 -2.07
CA PRO A 37 -0.62 44.88 -3.05
C PRO A 37 0.43 45.99 -3.04
N SER A 38 1.71 45.63 -2.99
CA SER A 38 2.81 46.58 -3.04
C SER A 38 3.53 46.53 -4.39
N ASN A 39 4.43 45.56 -4.56
CA ASN A 39 5.31 45.46 -5.72
C ASN A 39 5.46 44.00 -6.17
N ASN A 40 5.80 43.82 -7.44
CA ASN A 40 6.23 42.53 -7.99
C ASN A 40 7.72 42.56 -8.27
N TYR A 41 8.45 41.53 -7.85
CA TYR A 41 9.87 41.38 -8.08
C TYR A 41 10.12 40.20 -9.02
N ALA A 42 10.80 40.44 -10.14
CA ALA A 42 11.11 39.39 -11.10
C ALA A 42 12.06 38.36 -10.48
N THR A 43 11.80 37.07 -10.73
CA THR A 43 12.63 35.96 -10.27
C THR A 43 13.28 35.21 -11.42
N GLY A 44 14.05 34.17 -11.07
CA GLY A 44 14.37 33.11 -12.03
C GLY A 44 13.12 32.36 -12.49
N LEU A 45 13.32 31.46 -13.46
CA LEU A 45 12.25 30.70 -14.09
C LEU A 45 11.70 29.62 -13.16
N MET A 46 10.38 29.62 -12.99
CA MET A 46 9.62 28.75 -12.09
C MET A 46 10.11 28.82 -10.63
N PRO A 47 9.84 29.93 -9.91
CA PRO A 47 10.16 30.02 -8.49
C PRO A 47 9.35 29.00 -7.68
N GLU A 48 10.02 28.17 -6.86
CA GLU A 48 9.36 27.12 -6.06
C GLU A 48 9.51 27.36 -4.56
N GLY A 49 10.71 27.68 -4.08
CA GLY A 49 10.95 28.05 -2.68
C GLY A 49 10.99 29.56 -2.50
N ILE A 50 10.46 30.02 -1.37
CA ILE A 50 10.50 31.42 -0.95
C ILE A 50 10.83 31.50 0.55
N GLY A 51 11.67 32.45 0.93
CA GLY A 51 12.03 32.67 2.32
C GLY A 51 12.37 34.13 2.57
N CYS A 52 12.36 34.50 3.84
CA CYS A 52 12.62 35.87 4.26
C CYS A 52 13.36 35.88 5.60
N SER A 53 14.53 36.52 5.66
CA SER A 53 15.36 36.63 6.86
C SER A 53 16.42 37.70 6.67
N ASP A 54 16.89 38.31 7.76
CA ASP A 54 18.02 39.26 7.73
C ASP A 54 19.33 38.47 7.57
N LEU A 55 19.84 38.39 6.33
CA LEU A 55 21.02 37.58 6.03
C LEU A 55 22.30 38.35 6.29
N ASP A 56 22.33 39.67 6.11
CA ASP A 56 23.54 40.47 6.28
C ASP A 56 23.67 41.16 7.64
N GLY A 57 22.63 41.10 8.48
CA GLY A 57 22.63 41.62 9.84
C GLY A 57 22.43 43.13 9.91
N ASP A 58 21.86 43.76 8.88
CA ASP A 58 21.55 45.20 8.87
C ASP A 58 20.21 45.56 9.54
N GLY A 59 19.50 44.54 10.04
CA GLY A 59 18.21 44.67 10.71
C GLY A 59 17.01 44.68 9.76
N LYS A 60 17.20 44.46 8.46
CA LYS A 60 16.13 44.41 7.47
C LYS A 60 16.08 43.01 6.85
N PRO A 61 14.90 42.36 6.81
CA PRO A 61 14.84 41.02 6.28
C PRO A 61 14.93 41.05 4.74
N ASP A 62 15.83 40.22 4.22
CA ASP A 62 16.05 39.98 2.81
C ASP A 62 15.07 38.95 2.25
N LEU A 63 14.85 38.97 0.94
CA LEU A 63 14.02 37.98 0.24
C LEU A 63 14.90 36.95 -0.47
N ILE A 64 14.55 35.67 -0.33
CA ILE A 64 15.23 34.55 -0.94
C ILE A 64 14.24 33.77 -1.79
N THR A 65 14.67 33.39 -3.00
CA THR A 65 13.89 32.54 -3.89
C THR A 65 14.76 31.43 -4.46
N SER A 66 14.20 30.24 -4.64
CA SER A 66 14.78 29.19 -5.47
C SER A 66 14.00 29.08 -6.78
N ALA A 67 14.69 28.89 -7.90
CA ALA A 67 14.09 28.84 -9.22
C ALA A 67 14.48 27.55 -9.95
N VAL A 68 13.48 26.69 -10.19
CA VAL A 68 13.65 25.31 -10.67
C VAL A 68 14.43 25.28 -11.98
N ASN A 69 13.93 25.97 -13.00
CA ASN A 69 14.48 25.93 -14.36
C ASN A 69 15.70 26.84 -14.53
N SER A 70 15.91 27.78 -13.61
CA SER A 70 17.14 28.56 -13.57
C SER A 70 18.28 27.83 -12.86
N HIS A 71 17.99 26.77 -12.09
CA HIS A 71 18.97 25.99 -11.34
C HIS A 71 19.76 26.83 -10.33
N THR A 72 19.10 27.85 -9.79
CA THR A 72 19.71 28.87 -8.92
C THR A 72 18.81 29.23 -7.76
N MET A 73 19.40 29.75 -6.70
CA MET A 73 18.72 30.63 -5.75
C MET A 73 19.11 32.08 -6.01
N SER A 74 18.20 33.00 -5.69
CA SER A 74 18.45 34.44 -5.74
C SER A 74 18.14 35.07 -4.41
N VAL A 75 19.02 35.96 -3.96
CA VAL A 75 18.88 36.79 -2.77
C VAL A 75 18.66 38.24 -3.19
N TYR A 76 17.59 38.83 -2.69
CA TYR A 76 17.17 40.20 -2.91
C TYR A 76 17.41 40.95 -1.62
N ARG A 77 18.52 41.70 -1.54
CA ARG A 77 18.89 42.42 -0.34
C ARG A 77 17.94 43.58 -0.09
N ASN A 78 17.37 43.69 1.11
CA ASN A 78 16.45 44.76 1.46
C ASN A 78 17.19 46.09 1.66
N THR A 79 16.89 47.05 0.80
CA THR A 79 17.41 48.41 0.86
C THR A 79 16.35 49.44 1.25
N GLY A 80 15.16 48.95 1.61
CA GLY A 80 14.02 49.75 2.00
C GLY A 80 14.25 50.58 3.27
N SER A 81 13.25 51.37 3.58
CA SER A 81 13.14 52.16 4.80
C SER A 81 11.81 51.85 5.48
N VAL A 82 11.61 52.37 6.69
CA VAL A 82 10.34 52.20 7.40
C VAL A 82 9.15 52.58 6.51
N ASN A 83 8.13 51.72 6.42
CA ASN A 83 6.95 51.82 5.54
C ASN A 83 7.22 51.75 4.02
N ASN A 84 8.46 51.51 3.56
CA ASN A 84 8.80 51.49 2.14
C ASN A 84 9.76 50.35 1.78
N ILE A 85 9.21 49.32 1.14
CA ILE A 85 9.94 48.10 0.76
C ILE A 85 10.65 48.34 -0.57
N SER A 86 11.94 48.06 -0.61
CA SER A 86 12.74 48.14 -1.82
C SER A 86 13.89 47.14 -1.75
N PHE A 87 14.11 46.39 -2.83
CA PHE A 87 15.22 45.44 -2.91
C PHE A 87 16.28 45.90 -3.91
N ALA A 88 17.53 45.61 -3.60
CA ALA A 88 18.62 45.69 -4.56
C ALA A 88 18.43 44.67 -5.70
N PRO A 89 19.12 44.85 -6.85
CA PRO A 89 19.18 43.79 -7.87
C PRO A 89 19.59 42.45 -7.27
N PRO A 90 18.98 41.32 -7.70
CA PRO A 90 19.22 40.03 -7.08
C PRO A 90 20.67 39.56 -7.27
N GLN A 91 21.22 38.96 -6.21
CA GLN A 91 22.42 38.16 -6.29
C GLN A 91 22.04 36.70 -6.47
N THR A 92 22.60 36.03 -7.47
CA THR A 92 22.21 34.67 -7.84
C THR A 92 23.32 33.67 -7.55
N PHE A 93 22.98 32.57 -6.88
CA PHE A 93 23.89 31.50 -6.49
C PHE A 93 23.44 30.17 -7.10
N PRO A 94 24.35 29.36 -7.68
CA PRO A 94 24.00 28.07 -8.26
C PRO A 94 23.76 27.01 -7.17
N THR A 95 22.56 26.42 -7.19
CA THR A 95 22.12 25.36 -6.26
C THR A 95 22.32 23.96 -6.83
N GLY A 96 22.40 23.84 -8.16
CA GLY A 96 22.28 22.56 -8.87
C GLY A 96 20.91 22.42 -9.53
N PHE A 97 20.68 21.28 -10.21
CA PHE A 97 19.51 21.10 -11.06
C PHE A 97 18.21 20.98 -10.25
N ASN A 98 17.23 21.83 -10.59
CA ASN A 98 15.87 21.86 -10.06
C ASN A 98 15.82 22.02 -8.53
N PRO A 99 16.19 23.19 -8.00
CA PRO A 99 16.00 23.49 -6.58
C PRO A 99 14.51 23.66 -6.26
N GLY A 100 14.04 22.98 -5.22
CA GLY A 100 12.67 23.03 -4.71
C GLY A 100 12.57 23.88 -3.45
N GLU A 101 11.98 23.32 -2.39
CA GLU A 101 11.82 23.99 -1.09
C GLU A 101 13.15 24.51 -0.52
N LEU A 102 13.08 25.65 0.16
CA LEU A 102 14.20 26.23 0.90
C LEU A 102 13.80 26.50 2.35
N LEU A 103 14.78 26.37 3.25
CA LEU A 103 14.65 26.74 4.66
C LEU A 103 15.78 27.68 5.05
N ILE A 104 15.52 28.49 6.07
CA ILE A 104 16.48 29.44 6.62
C ILE A 104 16.65 29.15 8.10
N ARG A 105 17.87 28.80 8.51
CA ARG A 105 18.22 28.52 9.91
C ARG A 105 19.73 28.62 10.07
N ASP A 106 20.17 29.14 11.21
CA ASP A 106 21.56 29.02 11.66
C ASP A 106 21.87 27.55 11.98
N MET A 107 22.65 26.87 11.12
CA MET A 107 22.92 25.43 11.24
C MET A 107 24.19 25.13 12.04
N ASP A 108 25.05 26.12 12.25
CA ASP A 108 26.32 25.96 12.96
C ASP A 108 26.37 26.73 14.29
N ASN A 109 25.28 27.40 14.65
CA ASN A 109 25.10 28.23 15.84
C ASN A 109 26.06 29.43 15.89
N ASP A 110 26.44 30.01 14.75
CA ASP A 110 27.31 31.20 14.69
C ASP A 110 26.56 32.54 14.81
N GLY A 111 25.23 32.48 14.88
CA GLY A 111 24.33 33.63 14.99
C GLY A 111 23.87 34.18 13.64
N LYS A 112 24.29 33.60 12.51
CA LYS A 112 23.86 34.00 11.17
C LYS A 112 22.94 32.95 10.56
N PRO A 113 21.81 33.35 9.95
CA PRO A 113 20.95 32.39 9.28
C PRO A 113 21.59 31.83 8.01
N ASP A 114 21.74 30.51 7.93
CA ASP A 114 22.14 29.79 6.72
C ASP A 114 20.93 29.49 5.82
N ILE A 115 21.19 29.15 4.56
CA ILE A 115 20.14 28.74 3.63
C ILE A 115 20.31 27.29 3.21
N ILE A 116 19.24 26.52 3.33
CA ILE A 116 19.16 25.11 3.00
C ILE A 116 18.20 24.97 1.82
N VAL A 117 18.61 24.27 0.77
CA VAL A 117 17.82 24.10 -0.46
C VAL A 117 17.71 22.62 -0.82
N ALA A 118 16.49 22.11 -0.99
CA ALA A 118 16.25 20.79 -1.55
C ALA A 118 16.57 20.81 -3.05
N VAL A 119 17.49 19.94 -3.51
CA VAL A 119 17.86 19.84 -4.92
C VAL A 119 17.25 18.58 -5.49
N THR A 120 16.00 18.71 -5.94
CA THR A 120 15.06 17.63 -6.18
C THR A 120 15.60 16.61 -7.18
N SER A 121 16.13 17.07 -8.32
CA SER A 121 16.62 16.16 -9.38
C SER A 121 18.02 15.59 -9.12
N ALA A 122 18.78 16.20 -8.21
CA ALA A 122 20.12 15.73 -7.86
C ALA A 122 20.12 14.80 -6.64
N SER A 123 18.97 14.57 -5.99
CA SER A 123 18.83 13.75 -4.77
C SER A 123 19.73 14.24 -3.63
N LYS A 124 19.74 15.56 -3.40
CA LYS A 124 20.56 16.20 -2.38
C LYS A 124 19.82 17.32 -1.68
N VAL A 125 20.37 17.74 -0.55
CA VAL A 125 20.14 19.06 0.02
C VAL A 125 21.44 19.84 -0.02
N SER A 126 21.40 21.07 -0.53
CA SER A 126 22.54 21.98 -0.56
C SER A 126 22.41 23.02 0.55
N ILE A 127 23.47 23.19 1.32
CA ILE A 127 23.56 24.14 2.44
C ILE A 127 24.52 25.26 2.05
N PHE A 128 24.05 26.50 2.15
CA PHE A 128 24.78 27.74 1.91
C PHE A 128 25.02 28.42 3.24
N ARG A 129 26.20 28.16 3.81
CA ARG A 129 26.59 28.77 5.08
C ARG A 129 26.83 30.26 4.92
N ASN A 130 26.19 31.06 5.76
CA ASN A 130 26.14 32.50 5.62
C ASN A 130 27.37 33.18 6.21
N THR A 131 28.12 33.87 5.36
CA THR A 131 29.32 34.63 5.75
C THR A 131 29.13 36.13 5.55
N SER A 132 27.89 36.58 5.39
CA SER A 132 27.55 37.96 5.07
C SER A 132 28.00 38.93 6.17
N THR A 133 28.13 40.19 5.78
CA THR A 133 28.41 41.34 6.66
C THR A 133 27.45 42.46 6.30
N ALA A 134 27.06 43.31 7.25
CA ALA A 134 26.05 44.34 7.04
C ALA A 134 26.17 45.07 5.69
N GLY A 135 25.11 44.99 4.88
CA GLY A 135 25.06 45.54 3.53
C GLY A 135 25.76 44.70 2.45
N MET A 136 26.22 43.49 2.72
CA MET A 136 26.90 42.62 1.76
C MET A 136 26.57 41.14 1.99
N ILE A 137 25.78 40.58 1.08
CA ILE A 137 25.45 39.15 1.03
C ILE A 137 26.66 38.34 0.56
N SER A 138 27.00 37.29 1.30
CA SER A 138 28.06 36.33 0.97
C SER A 138 27.79 34.97 1.61
N PHE A 139 28.19 33.90 0.92
CA PHE A 139 28.14 32.53 1.42
C PHE A 139 29.47 31.82 1.19
N ASP A 140 29.79 30.85 2.05
CA ASP A 140 30.86 29.90 1.82
C ASP A 140 30.56 28.99 0.62
N ALA A 141 31.53 28.15 0.23
CA ALA A 141 31.29 27.09 -0.74
C ALA A 141 30.15 26.17 -0.25
N ARG A 142 29.14 25.94 -1.10
CA ARG A 142 27.97 25.13 -0.73
C ARG A 142 28.37 23.71 -0.34
N ILE A 143 27.67 23.17 0.65
CA ILE A 143 27.81 21.79 1.12
C ILE A 143 26.64 20.97 0.59
N ASP A 144 26.91 19.89 -0.15
CA ASP A 144 25.89 18.99 -0.67
C ASP A 144 25.78 17.73 0.22
N VAL A 145 24.61 17.51 0.82
CA VAL A 145 24.28 16.30 1.58
C VAL A 145 23.40 15.40 0.72
N ILE A 146 23.81 14.15 0.51
CA ILE A 146 23.04 13.17 -0.28
C ILE A 146 21.80 12.74 0.52
N THR A 147 20.64 12.72 -0.15
CA THR A 147 19.36 12.28 0.43
C THR A 147 18.73 11.16 -0.40
N GLY A 148 17.51 10.73 -0.07
CA GLY A 148 16.72 9.86 -0.95
C GLY A 148 16.37 10.53 -2.29
N ALA A 149 15.83 9.76 -3.23
CA ALA A 149 15.43 10.33 -4.53
C ALA A 149 14.33 11.39 -4.37
N TYR A 150 14.43 12.50 -5.13
CA TYR A 150 13.43 13.58 -5.17
C TYR A 150 13.02 14.09 -3.77
N PRO A 151 13.93 14.75 -3.03
CA PRO A 151 13.55 15.43 -1.79
C PRO A 151 12.50 16.51 -2.06
N MET A 152 11.33 16.40 -1.46
CA MET A 152 10.19 17.29 -1.69
C MET A 152 9.86 18.21 -0.51
N GLY A 153 10.26 17.81 0.70
CA GLY A 153 9.98 18.53 1.92
C GLY A 153 11.21 18.56 2.82
N LEU A 154 11.42 19.67 3.52
CA LEU A 154 12.46 19.88 4.50
C LEU A 154 11.83 20.27 5.86
N ALA A 155 12.39 19.78 6.96
CA ALA A 155 12.14 20.35 8.27
C ALA A 155 13.42 20.36 9.11
N ILE A 156 13.55 21.37 9.97
CA ILE A 156 14.72 21.57 10.83
C ILE A 156 14.26 21.73 12.28
N GLY A 157 14.92 21.03 13.20
CA GLY A 157 14.68 21.09 14.64
C GLY A 157 15.72 20.24 15.39
N ASP A 158 15.85 20.43 16.69
CA ASP A 158 16.72 19.59 17.54
C ASP A 158 15.96 18.29 17.87
N ILE A 159 16.22 17.23 17.12
CA ILE A 159 15.48 15.96 17.17
C ILE A 159 16.12 15.02 18.18
N ASP A 160 17.45 15.05 18.33
CA ASP A 160 18.18 14.20 19.27
C ASP A 160 18.42 14.83 20.65
N GLY A 161 18.16 16.13 20.81
CA GLY A 161 18.28 16.87 22.05
C GLY A 161 19.70 17.31 22.38
N ASP A 162 20.62 17.32 21.41
CA ASP A 162 22.02 17.75 21.62
C ASP A 162 22.19 19.29 21.59
N GLY A 163 21.13 20.03 21.32
CA GLY A 163 21.13 21.49 21.24
C GLY A 163 21.58 22.03 19.88
N LYS A 164 21.76 21.18 18.86
CA LYS A 164 22.04 21.59 17.48
C LYS A 164 20.84 21.30 16.56
N PRO A 165 20.71 22.05 15.45
CA PRO A 165 19.66 21.77 14.50
C PRO A 165 19.92 20.47 13.71
N ASP A 166 18.97 19.54 13.77
CA ASP A 166 18.86 18.41 12.85
C ASP A 166 18.01 18.77 11.64
N MET A 167 18.16 18.02 10.55
CA MET A 167 17.39 18.17 9.33
C MET A 167 16.77 16.84 8.90
N VAL A 168 15.49 16.87 8.54
CA VAL A 168 14.77 15.75 7.93
C VAL A 168 14.26 16.10 6.55
N THR A 169 14.23 15.11 5.65
CA THR A 169 13.73 15.28 4.28
C THR A 169 12.65 14.26 3.96
N SER A 170 11.61 14.66 3.23
CA SER A 170 10.67 13.73 2.59
C SER A 170 11.10 13.47 1.14
N ASN A 171 11.00 12.24 0.66
CA ASN A 171 11.55 11.82 -0.65
C ASN A 171 10.49 11.08 -1.48
N ASN A 172 10.51 11.23 -2.80
CA ASN A 172 9.62 10.53 -3.72
C ASN A 172 10.40 9.50 -4.55
N GLN A 173 10.18 8.19 -4.34
CA GLN A 173 10.90 7.14 -5.07
C GLN A 173 10.01 6.49 -6.13
N THR A 174 10.51 6.43 -7.36
CA THR A 174 9.97 5.55 -8.41
C THR A 174 10.85 4.31 -8.49
N VAL A 175 10.25 3.12 -8.44
CA VAL A 175 10.93 1.85 -8.69
C VAL A 175 10.27 1.19 -9.90
N THR A 176 11.09 0.70 -10.82
CA THR A 176 10.63 -0.02 -12.01
C THR A 176 10.92 -1.51 -11.84
N ALA A 177 9.92 -2.35 -12.09
CA ALA A 177 10.14 -3.80 -12.17
C ALA A 177 11.15 -4.10 -13.27
N ASN A 178 12.19 -4.89 -12.96
CA ASN A 178 13.20 -5.29 -13.94
C ASN A 178 13.34 -6.83 -14.00
N PHE A 179 12.25 -7.54 -13.79
CA PHE A 179 12.25 -9.00 -13.93
C PHE A 179 12.55 -9.42 -15.37
N ASP A 180 13.06 -10.64 -15.53
CA ASP A 180 13.31 -11.19 -16.87
C ASP A 180 11.97 -11.40 -17.61
N ASP A 181 12.00 -11.28 -18.94
CA ASP A 181 10.81 -11.37 -19.79
C ASP A 181 9.93 -12.60 -19.45
N GLY A 182 8.63 -12.37 -19.30
CA GLY A 182 7.64 -13.39 -18.96
C GLY A 182 7.53 -13.70 -17.46
N LEU A 183 8.43 -13.21 -16.61
CA LEU A 183 8.31 -13.38 -15.17
C LEU A 183 7.50 -12.25 -14.53
N TYR A 184 6.53 -12.61 -13.70
CA TYR A 184 5.67 -11.65 -13.01
C TYR A 184 5.27 -12.13 -11.61
N PHE A 185 4.74 -11.23 -10.79
CA PHE A 185 3.97 -11.63 -9.61
C PHE A 185 2.78 -10.71 -9.43
N ASN A 186 1.71 -11.26 -8.86
CA ASN A 186 0.52 -10.50 -8.53
C ASN A 186 0.71 -9.78 -7.18
N ALA A 187 1.16 -8.51 -7.23
CA ALA A 187 1.31 -7.65 -6.06
C ALA A 187 -0.02 -7.38 -5.32
N GLY A 188 -1.14 -7.44 -6.03
CA GLY A 188 -2.50 -7.29 -5.52
C GLY A 188 -3.27 -8.62 -5.53
N PRO A 189 -4.45 -8.69 -6.18
CA PRO A 189 -5.22 -9.92 -6.30
C PRO A 189 -4.43 -11.02 -7.01
N SER A 190 -4.26 -12.19 -6.38
CA SER A 190 -3.43 -13.28 -6.92
C SER A 190 -4.19 -14.57 -7.21
N ARG A 191 -5.45 -14.69 -6.78
CA ARG A 191 -6.27 -15.90 -6.88
C ARG A 191 -7.76 -15.57 -7.00
N ILE A 192 -8.52 -16.43 -7.66
CA ILE A 192 -9.95 -16.35 -7.94
C ILE A 192 -10.60 -17.64 -7.42
N PRO A 193 -11.51 -17.55 -6.45
CA PRO A 193 -12.26 -18.70 -5.95
C PRO A 193 -13.20 -19.29 -7.01
N HIS A 194 -13.45 -20.60 -6.98
CA HIS A 194 -14.39 -21.25 -7.90
C HIS A 194 -15.83 -20.71 -7.80
N ASN A 195 -16.23 -20.20 -6.63
CA ASN A 195 -17.55 -19.65 -6.34
C ASN A 195 -17.68 -18.15 -6.67
N HIS A 196 -16.62 -17.50 -7.18
CA HIS A 196 -16.69 -16.12 -7.67
C HIS A 196 -17.18 -16.08 -9.12
N GLU A 197 -18.41 -16.55 -9.32
CA GLU A 197 -19.02 -16.76 -10.64
C GLU A 197 -18.94 -15.52 -11.53
N LEU A 198 -19.15 -14.32 -10.97
CA LEU A 198 -19.09 -13.09 -11.75
C LEU A 198 -17.68 -12.76 -12.26
N THR A 199 -16.64 -13.03 -11.45
CA THR A 199 -15.25 -12.82 -11.90
C THR A 199 -14.91 -13.81 -13.01
N LEU A 200 -15.29 -15.07 -12.85
CA LEU A 200 -15.09 -16.12 -13.86
C LEU A 200 -15.90 -15.85 -15.13
N HIS A 201 -17.11 -15.30 -14.99
CA HIS A 201 -17.95 -14.87 -16.10
C HIS A 201 -17.24 -13.81 -16.94
N TYR A 202 -16.69 -12.76 -16.32
CA TYR A 202 -15.95 -11.74 -17.04
C TYR A 202 -14.65 -12.27 -17.67
N CYS A 203 -13.93 -13.20 -17.03
CA CYS A 203 -12.80 -13.87 -17.67
C CYS A 203 -13.25 -14.55 -18.97
N LYS A 204 -14.36 -15.28 -18.93
CA LYS A 204 -14.94 -15.94 -20.12
C LYS A 204 -15.42 -14.95 -21.18
N GLU A 205 -16.17 -13.92 -20.78
CA GLU A 205 -16.74 -12.91 -21.68
C GLU A 205 -15.65 -12.10 -22.40
N LEU A 206 -14.59 -11.76 -21.68
CA LEU A 206 -13.48 -10.96 -22.19
C LEU A 206 -12.42 -11.82 -22.91
N GLY A 207 -12.52 -13.15 -22.83
CA GLY A 207 -11.58 -14.08 -23.44
C GLY A 207 -10.23 -14.13 -22.72
N VAL A 208 -10.21 -13.90 -21.41
CA VAL A 208 -9.01 -13.98 -20.57
C VAL A 208 -8.83 -15.43 -20.11
N PRO A 209 -7.76 -16.12 -20.55
CA PRO A 209 -7.50 -17.50 -20.13
C PRO A 209 -7.17 -17.54 -18.64
N ILE A 210 -7.66 -18.57 -17.97
CA ILE A 210 -7.38 -18.85 -16.55
C ILE A 210 -6.75 -20.23 -16.40
N GLN A 211 -6.01 -20.43 -15.31
CA GLN A 211 -5.40 -21.68 -14.92
C GLN A 211 -5.55 -21.92 -13.42
N VAL A 212 -5.30 -23.15 -12.98
CA VAL A 212 -5.42 -23.51 -11.56
C VAL A 212 -4.38 -22.75 -10.74
N TYR A 213 -4.85 -22.13 -9.66
CA TYR A 213 -4.01 -21.57 -8.61
C TYR A 213 -3.88 -22.60 -7.50
N ASN A 214 -2.67 -23.08 -7.23
CA ASN A 214 -2.44 -24.01 -6.15
C ASN A 214 -2.38 -23.26 -4.81
N ASN A 215 -3.51 -23.23 -4.09
CA ASN A 215 -3.62 -22.52 -2.83
C ASN A 215 -3.19 -23.35 -1.62
N VAL A 216 -3.31 -24.67 -1.71
CA VAL A 216 -3.06 -25.63 -0.63
C VAL A 216 -2.07 -26.67 -1.13
N ASN A 217 -0.91 -26.76 -0.47
CA ASN A 217 0.09 -27.74 -0.84
C ASN A 217 0.76 -28.33 0.41
N GLU A 218 0.49 -29.61 0.64
CA GLU A 218 1.01 -30.38 1.77
C GLU A 218 2.53 -30.58 1.77
N SER A 219 3.19 -30.26 0.65
CA SER A 219 4.65 -30.26 0.54
C SER A 219 5.29 -28.94 0.95
N THR A 220 4.55 -27.87 1.25
CA THR A 220 5.16 -26.61 1.74
C THR A 220 5.64 -26.75 3.18
N TYR A 221 6.12 -25.66 3.78
CA TYR A 221 6.64 -25.66 5.14
C TYR A 221 5.78 -24.84 6.10
N TYR A 222 5.76 -25.30 7.35
CA TYR A 222 5.56 -24.44 8.51
C TYR A 222 6.93 -24.16 9.13
N PHE A 223 7.18 -22.88 9.46
CA PHE A 223 8.42 -22.43 10.08
C PHE A 223 8.13 -21.45 11.22
N ALA A 224 8.32 -21.91 12.46
CA ALA A 224 8.19 -21.09 13.66
C ALA A 224 9.56 -20.60 14.14
N GLU A 225 9.77 -19.29 14.10
CA GLU A 225 10.91 -18.60 14.69
C GLU A 225 10.62 -18.31 16.17
N GLY A 226 11.57 -18.58 17.09
CA GLY A 226 11.43 -18.25 18.52
C GLY A 226 11.65 -19.39 19.51
N LYS A 227 10.64 -19.68 20.35
CA LYS A 227 10.77 -20.61 21.50
C LYS A 227 10.13 -21.97 21.18
N GLY A 228 10.59 -23.00 21.89
CA GLY A 228 10.10 -24.36 21.77
C GLY A 228 11.06 -25.30 21.04
N PRO A 229 10.87 -26.62 21.19
CA PRO A 229 11.79 -27.65 20.68
C PRO A 229 11.81 -27.77 19.14
N LEU A 230 10.82 -27.20 18.45
CA LEU A 230 10.72 -27.17 17.00
C LEU A 230 11.07 -25.80 16.39
N SER A 231 11.53 -24.85 17.21
CA SER A 231 11.89 -23.53 16.70
C SER A 231 13.01 -23.59 15.66
N ASN A 232 12.91 -22.75 14.63
CA ASN A 232 13.83 -22.61 13.52
C ASN A 232 14.03 -23.91 12.71
N LYS A 233 13.09 -24.85 12.81
CA LYS A 233 13.04 -26.04 11.96
C LYS A 233 11.96 -25.84 10.92
N LYS A 234 12.31 -26.04 9.64
CA LYS A 234 11.32 -26.19 8.58
C LYS A 234 10.70 -27.57 8.67
N ILE A 235 9.37 -27.63 8.83
CA ILE A 235 8.60 -28.87 8.96
C ILE A 235 7.58 -28.88 7.83
N ARG A 236 7.41 -30.01 7.13
CA ARG A 236 6.43 -30.04 6.04
C ARG A 236 5.02 -29.86 6.61
N THR A 237 4.17 -29.13 5.90
CA THR A 237 2.77 -28.89 6.28
C THR A 237 2.05 -30.22 6.59
N ARG A 238 2.27 -31.25 5.75
CA ARG A 238 1.72 -32.60 5.98
C ARG A 238 2.10 -33.24 7.30
N GLU A 239 3.29 -32.95 7.81
CA GLU A 239 3.74 -33.54 9.08
C GLU A 239 2.89 -32.98 10.23
N ILE A 240 2.71 -31.65 10.27
CA ILE A 240 1.91 -30.98 11.27
C ILE A 240 0.43 -31.37 11.16
N HIS A 241 -0.14 -31.33 9.95
CA HIS A 241 -1.53 -31.69 9.74
C HIS A 241 -1.84 -33.12 10.19
N ASN A 242 -0.99 -34.09 9.82
CA ASN A 242 -1.21 -35.48 10.17
C ASN A 242 -0.94 -35.76 11.65
N ASP A 243 0.09 -35.15 12.24
CA ASP A 243 0.41 -35.35 13.66
C ASP A 243 -0.72 -34.76 14.54
N ILE A 244 -1.18 -33.53 14.26
CA ILE A 244 -2.30 -32.92 15.00
C ILE A 244 -3.58 -33.74 14.83
N ARG A 245 -3.95 -34.09 13.60
CA ARG A 245 -5.18 -34.87 13.34
C ARG A 245 -5.13 -36.23 14.02
N GLY A 246 -3.98 -36.91 13.99
CA GLY A 246 -3.76 -38.17 14.66
C GLY A 246 -3.94 -38.09 16.18
N TYR A 247 -3.31 -37.10 16.83
CA TYR A 247 -3.46 -36.95 18.28
C TYR A 247 -4.87 -36.54 18.71
N MET A 248 -5.53 -35.65 17.96
CA MET A 248 -6.89 -35.21 18.29
C MET A 248 -7.89 -36.38 18.18
N THR A 249 -7.77 -37.18 17.13
CA THR A 249 -8.61 -38.37 16.93
C THR A 249 -8.30 -39.47 17.94
N GLU A 250 -7.03 -39.70 18.31
CA GLU A 250 -6.64 -40.63 19.39
C GLU A 250 -7.30 -40.24 20.71
N MET A 251 -7.18 -38.96 21.11
CA MET A 251 -7.79 -38.48 22.36
C MET A 251 -9.30 -38.66 22.34
N LEU A 252 -9.95 -38.33 21.22
CA LEU A 252 -11.41 -38.44 21.10
C LEU A 252 -11.87 -39.91 21.11
N ALA A 253 -11.18 -40.80 20.40
CA ALA A 253 -11.49 -42.22 20.36
C ALA A 253 -11.38 -42.87 21.75
N LYS A 254 -10.30 -42.58 22.49
CA LYS A 254 -10.10 -43.06 23.86
C LYS A 254 -11.15 -42.56 24.85
N ASN A 255 -11.64 -41.34 24.68
CA ASN A 255 -12.69 -40.79 25.56
C ASN A 255 -14.09 -41.32 25.20
N MET A 256 -14.34 -41.62 23.92
CA MET A 256 -15.59 -42.25 23.47
C MET A 256 -15.73 -43.66 24.06
N ASP A 257 -14.63 -44.43 24.09
CA ASP A 257 -14.59 -45.76 24.73
C ASP A 257 -14.96 -45.74 26.22
N ASN A 258 -14.68 -44.62 26.90
CA ASN A 258 -14.91 -44.48 28.33
C ASN A 258 -16.31 -43.91 28.65
N GLU A 259 -17.23 -43.84 27.67
CA GLU A 259 -18.59 -43.28 27.80
C GLU A 259 -18.64 -41.85 28.36
N MET A 260 -17.55 -41.07 28.19
CA MET A 260 -17.37 -39.77 28.85
C MET A 260 -17.90 -38.56 28.06
N LEU A 261 -18.33 -38.75 26.80
CA LEU A 261 -18.53 -37.63 25.86
C LEU A 261 -19.99 -37.26 25.60
N ASP A 262 -20.91 -38.22 25.47
CA ASP A 262 -22.33 -37.92 25.29
C ASP A 262 -23.22 -39.12 25.66
N LYS A 263 -24.10 -38.95 26.66
CA LYS A 263 -25.03 -39.99 27.12
C LYS A 263 -26.22 -40.22 26.17
N SER A 264 -26.40 -39.35 25.17
CA SER A 264 -27.46 -39.48 24.16
C SER A 264 -27.09 -40.44 23.02
N LEU A 265 -25.80 -40.71 22.83
CA LEU A 265 -25.31 -41.65 21.82
C LEU A 265 -25.51 -43.09 22.28
N THR A 266 -25.96 -43.95 21.37
CA THR A 266 -25.98 -45.38 21.65
C THR A 266 -24.57 -45.95 21.58
N LYS A 267 -24.37 -47.14 22.15
CA LYS A 267 -23.10 -47.88 22.03
C LYS A 267 -22.72 -48.12 20.55
N GLU A 268 -23.72 -48.32 19.69
CA GLU A 268 -23.49 -48.50 18.26
C GLU A 268 -22.99 -47.22 17.59
N ASP A 269 -23.52 -46.05 17.98
CA ASP A 269 -23.07 -44.76 17.48
C ASP A 269 -21.62 -44.47 17.91
N GLY A 270 -21.29 -44.77 19.17
CA GLY A 270 -19.92 -44.65 19.68
C GLY A 270 -18.94 -45.49 18.85
N GLN A 271 -19.30 -46.73 18.51
CA GLN A 271 -18.47 -47.61 17.69
C GLN A 271 -18.27 -47.06 16.27
N LYS A 272 -19.32 -46.54 15.62
CA LYS A 272 -19.21 -45.89 14.29
C LYS A 272 -18.31 -44.66 14.32
N ILE A 273 -18.41 -43.86 15.38
CA ILE A 273 -17.53 -42.69 15.56
C ILE A 273 -16.08 -43.15 15.74
N ILE A 274 -15.82 -44.16 16.57
CA ILE A 274 -14.46 -44.69 16.75
C ILE A 274 -13.87 -45.20 15.43
N GLU A 275 -14.65 -45.95 14.63
CA GLU A 275 -14.20 -46.42 13.31
C GLU A 275 -13.84 -45.27 12.37
N TYR A 276 -14.66 -44.22 12.36
CA TYR A 276 -14.36 -42.99 11.62
C TYR A 276 -13.07 -42.34 12.14
N LEU A 277 -12.90 -42.18 13.46
CA LEU A 277 -11.72 -41.55 14.06
C LEU A 277 -10.44 -42.34 13.81
N MET A 278 -10.51 -43.67 13.83
CA MET A 278 -9.38 -44.53 13.48
C MET A 278 -8.95 -44.31 12.03
N ALA A 279 -9.92 -44.25 11.09
CA ALA A 279 -9.64 -43.97 9.68
C ALA A 279 -9.12 -42.54 9.45
N GLU A 280 -9.75 -41.55 10.08
CA GLU A 280 -9.41 -40.13 9.93
C GLU A 280 -8.05 -39.80 10.56
N GLY A 281 -7.76 -40.36 11.72
CA GLY A 281 -6.49 -40.20 12.44
C GLY A 281 -5.34 -41.05 11.93
N GLY A 282 -5.62 -42.13 11.22
CA GLY A 282 -4.63 -43.17 10.93
C GLY A 282 -4.17 -43.88 12.21
N LEU A 283 -5.13 -44.22 13.08
CA LEU A 283 -4.85 -44.90 14.35
C LEU A 283 -4.67 -46.40 14.14
N ASP A 284 -3.84 -47.04 14.96
CA ASP A 284 -3.72 -48.49 14.99
C ASP A 284 -4.91 -49.17 15.70
N VAL A 285 -4.89 -50.50 15.77
CA VAL A 285 -5.95 -51.31 16.42
C VAL A 285 -6.13 -51.00 17.90
N ASP A 286 -5.12 -50.44 18.56
CA ASP A 286 -5.15 -50.01 19.96
C ASP A 286 -5.57 -48.54 20.09
N LYS A 287 -6.03 -47.92 18.99
CA LYS A 287 -6.45 -46.51 18.90
C LYS A 287 -5.31 -45.55 19.21
N LEU A 288 -4.07 -45.95 18.94
CA LEU A 288 -2.88 -45.14 19.12
C LEU A 288 -2.44 -44.53 17.79
N TYR A 289 -2.05 -43.26 17.84
CA TYR A 289 -1.40 -42.59 16.73
C TYR A 289 0.11 -42.89 16.73
N LYS A 290 0.60 -43.44 15.61
CA LYS A 290 2.02 -43.82 15.41
C LYS A 290 2.58 -43.31 14.07
N ALA A 291 2.09 -42.15 13.62
CA ALA A 291 2.24 -41.67 12.24
C ALA A 291 1.58 -42.58 11.20
N SER A 292 1.40 -42.05 9.99
CA SER A 292 0.86 -42.78 8.84
C SER A 292 1.57 -42.36 7.56
N ALA A 293 1.36 -43.10 6.48
CA ALA A 293 1.90 -42.75 5.15
C ALA A 293 1.54 -41.34 4.68
N ARG A 294 0.46 -40.74 5.21
CA ARG A 294 0.04 -39.37 4.92
C ARG A 294 1.06 -38.32 5.39
N ARG A 295 1.80 -38.63 6.47
CA ARG A 295 2.89 -37.82 7.01
C ARG A 295 4.10 -37.75 6.07
N GLY A 296 4.30 -38.80 5.26
CA GLY A 296 5.43 -38.97 4.37
C GLY A 296 6.52 -39.88 4.92
N TYR A 297 7.63 -39.95 4.18
CA TYR A 297 8.70 -40.93 4.38
C TYR A 297 10.06 -40.24 4.52
N ILE A 298 10.91 -40.75 5.41
CA ILE A 298 12.34 -40.38 5.44
C ILE A 298 13.14 -41.17 4.40
N GLU A 299 12.66 -42.35 4.02
CA GLU A 299 13.16 -43.12 2.88
C GLU A 299 11.96 -43.49 2.00
N SER A 300 11.91 -42.97 0.77
CA SER A 300 10.78 -43.21 -0.13
C SER A 300 10.61 -44.70 -0.46
N PRO A 301 9.36 -45.20 -0.54
CA PRO A 301 9.09 -46.52 -1.08
C PRO A 301 9.62 -46.62 -2.51
N GLY A 302 10.21 -47.76 -2.86
CA GLY A 302 10.87 -47.99 -4.13
C GLY A 302 10.48 -49.32 -4.78
N ALA A 303 11.18 -49.68 -5.85
CA ALA A 303 10.97 -50.95 -6.52
C ALA A 303 11.50 -52.13 -5.68
N GLY A 304 10.89 -53.30 -5.86
CA GLY A 304 11.32 -54.55 -5.22
C GLY A 304 10.96 -54.61 -3.73
N ASP A 305 11.94 -54.92 -2.90
CA ASP A 305 11.84 -55.13 -1.45
C ASP A 305 12.07 -53.86 -0.63
N LYS A 306 11.83 -52.68 -1.22
CA LYS A 306 12.03 -51.37 -0.59
C LYS A 306 10.68 -50.75 -0.19
N PRO A 307 10.09 -51.12 0.96
CA PRO A 307 8.81 -50.57 1.40
C PRO A 307 8.89 -49.08 1.79
N GLY A 308 10.10 -48.51 1.88
CA GLY A 308 10.34 -47.19 2.42
C GLY A 308 10.30 -47.18 3.95
N LYS A 309 10.65 -46.04 4.54
CA LYS A 309 10.63 -45.82 5.99
C LYS A 309 9.80 -44.59 6.31
N LEU A 310 8.71 -44.80 7.04
CA LEU A 310 7.86 -43.72 7.53
C LEU A 310 8.65 -42.81 8.46
N ALA A 311 8.29 -41.53 8.42
CA ALA A 311 8.84 -40.55 9.33
C ALA A 311 8.14 -40.65 10.71
N ASP A 312 8.92 -40.58 11.79
CA ASP A 312 8.39 -40.64 13.16
C ASP A 312 7.50 -39.42 13.46
N PRO A 313 6.40 -39.57 14.23
CA PRO A 313 5.54 -38.45 14.59
C PRO A 313 6.27 -37.46 15.50
N LEU A 314 6.02 -36.16 15.31
CA LEU A 314 6.41 -35.14 16.29
C LEU A 314 5.55 -35.31 17.53
N LYS A 315 6.09 -35.03 18.72
CA LYS A 315 5.26 -35.09 19.93
C LYS A 315 4.29 -33.92 19.95
N LEU A 316 3.03 -34.18 20.34
CA LEU A 316 2.01 -33.13 20.47
C LEU A 316 2.49 -31.95 21.33
N ALA A 317 3.16 -32.22 22.46
CA ALA A 317 3.70 -31.19 23.33
C ALA A 317 4.76 -30.31 22.63
N GLU A 318 5.56 -30.89 21.74
CA GLU A 318 6.58 -30.16 20.98
C GLU A 318 5.94 -29.23 19.94
N ILE A 319 4.85 -29.66 19.29
CA ILE A 319 4.04 -28.85 18.36
C ILE A 319 3.43 -27.65 19.09
N ILE A 320 2.75 -27.89 20.22
CA ILE A 320 2.10 -26.85 21.03
C ILE A 320 3.13 -25.85 21.58
N GLN A 321 4.20 -26.35 22.22
CA GLN A 321 5.22 -25.49 22.85
C GLN A 321 6.02 -24.66 21.84
N SER A 322 5.99 -25.03 20.56
CA SER A 322 6.65 -24.29 19.49
C SER A 322 5.71 -23.33 18.74
N GLY A 323 4.45 -23.19 19.19
CA GLY A 323 3.49 -22.25 18.61
C GLY A 323 2.96 -22.66 17.23
N LEU A 324 3.16 -23.91 16.78
CA LEU A 324 2.70 -24.39 15.46
C LEU A 324 1.17 -24.61 15.40
N MET A 325 0.47 -24.32 16.50
CA MET A 325 -0.99 -24.26 16.60
C MET A 325 -1.48 -22.83 16.85
N ASP A 326 -0.61 -21.82 16.73
CA ASP A 326 -0.98 -20.42 16.92
C ASP A 326 -1.66 -19.85 15.65
N PRO A 327 -2.35 -18.68 15.74
CA PRO A 327 -3.08 -18.11 14.62
C PRO A 327 -2.28 -17.89 13.32
N ASP A 328 -0.96 -17.70 13.40
CA ASP A 328 -0.08 -17.59 12.22
C ASP A 328 -0.07 -18.87 11.35
N PHE A 329 -0.44 -20.02 11.92
CA PHE A 329 -0.41 -21.35 11.28
C PHE A 329 -1.80 -21.98 11.09
N TYR A 330 -2.88 -21.25 11.38
CA TYR A 330 -4.24 -21.72 11.11
C TYR A 330 -4.43 -21.96 9.60
N ASN A 331 -4.83 -23.18 9.23
CA ASN A 331 -5.03 -23.56 7.83
C ASN A 331 -6.37 -23.05 7.25
N VAL A 332 -6.56 -21.74 7.23
CA VAL A 332 -7.81 -21.12 6.73
C VAL A 332 -8.12 -21.46 5.27
N ALA A 333 -7.10 -21.84 4.49
CA ALA A 333 -7.25 -22.11 3.07
C ALA A 333 -8.14 -23.33 2.74
N GLU A 334 -8.23 -24.32 3.63
CA GLU A 334 -9.04 -25.53 3.38
C GLU A 334 -10.51 -25.39 3.78
N TYR A 335 -10.83 -24.51 4.72
CA TYR A 335 -12.19 -24.43 5.30
C TYR A 335 -12.87 -23.08 5.12
N THR A 336 -12.14 -22.00 4.79
CA THR A 336 -12.76 -20.74 4.38
C THR A 336 -13.29 -20.88 2.95
N TYR A 337 -14.59 -20.64 2.77
CA TYR A 337 -15.32 -20.88 1.52
C TYR A 337 -14.66 -20.22 0.29
N GLU A 338 -14.11 -19.03 0.45
CA GLU A 338 -13.45 -18.26 -0.61
C GLU A 338 -11.98 -18.64 -0.82
N LEU A 339 -11.42 -19.57 -0.04
CA LEU A 339 -10.03 -20.02 -0.18
C LEU A 339 -9.90 -21.49 -0.58
N GLN A 340 -11.02 -22.21 -0.56
CA GLN A 340 -11.13 -23.61 -0.90
C GLN A 340 -10.69 -23.88 -2.35
N MET A 341 -9.92 -24.95 -2.49
CA MET A 341 -9.60 -25.52 -3.79
C MET A 341 -10.88 -26.07 -4.47
N THR A 342 -11.05 -25.97 -5.79
CA THR A 342 -10.09 -25.43 -6.77
C THR A 342 -10.15 -23.90 -6.82
N MET A 343 -8.99 -23.28 -6.93
CA MET A 343 -8.86 -21.85 -7.20
C MET A 343 -8.22 -21.61 -8.56
N PHE A 344 -8.39 -20.41 -9.08
CA PHE A 344 -7.93 -20.01 -10.41
C PHE A 344 -7.09 -18.74 -10.36
N GLN A 345 -6.35 -18.48 -11.42
CA GLN A 345 -5.72 -17.19 -11.70
C GLN A 345 -5.76 -16.96 -13.22
N ALA A 346 -5.70 -15.69 -13.64
CA ALA A 346 -5.45 -15.41 -15.05
C ALA A 346 -4.01 -15.83 -15.44
N VAL A 347 -3.86 -16.36 -16.65
CA VAL A 347 -2.55 -16.62 -17.26
C VAL A 347 -1.86 -15.27 -17.50
N ASP A 348 -0.54 -15.22 -17.33
CA ASP A 348 0.31 -14.02 -17.50
C ASP A 348 0.08 -12.84 -16.54
N GLY A 349 -0.88 -12.95 -15.60
CA GLY A 349 -1.11 -11.92 -14.59
C GLY A 349 -2.59 -11.62 -14.38
N MET A 350 -2.97 -11.25 -13.16
CA MET A 350 -4.36 -10.89 -12.85
C MET A 350 -4.80 -9.59 -13.54
N ASP A 351 -3.84 -8.73 -13.87
CA ASP A 351 -4.02 -7.51 -14.64
C ASP A 351 -4.53 -7.75 -16.06
N GLN A 352 -4.35 -8.95 -16.63
CA GLN A 352 -4.95 -9.32 -17.92
C GLN A 352 -6.48 -9.14 -17.94
N ILE A 353 -7.16 -9.31 -16.80
CA ILE A 353 -8.59 -9.04 -16.67
C ILE A 353 -8.87 -7.54 -16.84
N ALA A 354 -8.11 -6.69 -16.14
CA ALA A 354 -8.24 -5.24 -16.23
C ALA A 354 -7.88 -4.71 -17.62
N LEU A 355 -6.80 -5.21 -18.23
CA LEU A 355 -6.39 -4.87 -19.59
C LEU A 355 -7.45 -5.27 -20.63
N ALA A 356 -8.12 -6.40 -20.43
CA ALA A 356 -9.20 -6.82 -21.32
C ALA A 356 -10.43 -5.91 -21.20
N PHE A 357 -10.78 -5.43 -20.00
CA PHE A 357 -11.78 -4.38 -19.81
C PHE A 357 -11.36 -3.07 -20.48
N GLU A 358 -10.13 -2.61 -20.21
CA GLU A 358 -9.55 -1.39 -20.80
C GLU A 358 -9.70 -1.40 -22.32
N LYS A 359 -9.34 -2.51 -22.97
CA LYS A 359 -9.49 -2.66 -24.43
C LYS A 359 -10.94 -2.50 -24.91
N LYS A 360 -11.93 -2.94 -24.14
CA LYS A 360 -13.35 -2.80 -24.50
C LYS A 360 -13.86 -1.36 -24.37
N ILE A 361 -13.31 -0.59 -23.43
CA ILE A 361 -13.77 0.78 -23.13
C ILE A 361 -12.79 1.87 -23.57
N ALA A 362 -11.70 1.52 -24.26
CA ALA A 362 -10.60 2.42 -24.61
C ALA A 362 -11.03 3.79 -25.19
N PRO A 363 -12.04 3.87 -26.10
CA PRO A 363 -12.48 5.17 -26.63
C PRO A 363 -13.08 6.11 -25.58
N MET A 364 -13.52 5.58 -24.44
CA MET A 364 -14.16 6.30 -23.33
C MET A 364 -13.19 6.53 -22.16
N LEU A 365 -11.98 5.95 -22.21
CA LEU A 365 -11.05 5.96 -21.08
C LEU A 365 -10.07 7.13 -21.17
N LYS A 366 -9.89 7.85 -20.06
CA LYS A 366 -8.85 8.85 -19.91
C LYS A 366 -7.88 8.44 -18.80
N LEU A 367 -6.70 7.96 -19.21
CA LEU A 367 -5.62 7.58 -18.30
C LEU A 367 -4.79 8.79 -17.87
N ASN A 368 -4.07 8.67 -16.75
CA ASN A 368 -3.26 9.74 -16.16
C ASN A 368 -4.08 11.01 -15.84
N ALA A 369 -5.35 10.84 -15.49
CA ALA A 369 -6.27 11.90 -15.10
C ALA A 369 -6.54 11.82 -13.59
N GLU A 370 -5.81 12.61 -12.83
CA GLU A 370 -5.93 12.66 -11.37
C GLU A 370 -7.05 13.61 -10.95
N VAL A 371 -8.16 13.04 -10.48
CA VAL A 371 -9.30 13.80 -9.97
C VAL A 371 -8.88 14.59 -8.73
N SER A 372 -9.30 15.86 -8.66
CA SER A 372 -9.08 16.75 -7.52
C SER A 372 -10.37 17.30 -6.92
N ASN A 373 -11.46 17.33 -7.70
CA ASN A 373 -12.77 17.77 -7.23
C ASN A 373 -13.89 16.86 -7.73
N ILE A 374 -14.87 16.57 -6.86
CA ILE A 374 -16.12 15.88 -7.19
C ILE A 374 -17.28 16.65 -6.55
N LEU A 375 -18.07 17.36 -7.35
CA LEU A 375 -19.08 18.29 -6.84
C LEU A 375 -20.45 17.97 -7.44
N ASN A 376 -21.45 17.76 -6.59
CA ASN A 376 -22.85 17.86 -7.01
C ASN A 376 -23.16 19.31 -7.40
N THR A 377 -23.81 19.51 -8.54
CA THR A 377 -24.30 20.80 -9.05
C THR A 377 -25.78 20.73 -9.37
N THR A 378 -26.41 21.87 -9.69
CA THR A 378 -27.80 21.90 -10.16
C THR A 378 -27.99 21.17 -11.49
N GLU A 379 -26.93 21.00 -12.28
CA GLU A 379 -26.93 20.40 -13.62
C GLU A 379 -26.36 18.97 -13.62
N GLY A 380 -26.10 18.35 -12.46
CA GLY A 380 -25.52 17.01 -12.38
C GLY A 380 -24.32 16.95 -11.44
N VAL A 381 -23.20 16.47 -11.95
CA VAL A 381 -21.93 16.34 -11.23
C VAL A 381 -20.80 16.96 -12.06
N LYS A 382 -20.01 17.82 -11.43
CA LYS A 382 -18.79 18.40 -11.99
C LYS A 382 -17.56 17.70 -11.42
N ILE A 383 -16.68 17.24 -12.30
CA ILE A 383 -15.39 16.64 -11.95
C ILE A 383 -14.27 17.55 -12.45
N THR A 384 -13.34 17.89 -11.57
CA THR A 384 -12.09 18.54 -11.95
C THR A 384 -10.96 17.53 -11.83
N TYR A 385 -10.10 17.44 -12.83
CA TYR A 385 -8.94 16.55 -12.82
C TYR A 385 -7.72 17.18 -13.48
N LYS A 386 -6.53 16.70 -13.14
CA LYS A 386 -5.26 17.12 -13.72
C LYS A 386 -4.66 15.99 -14.54
N ASP A 387 -4.18 16.29 -15.73
CA ASP A 387 -3.34 15.41 -16.53
C ASP A 387 -2.06 16.14 -16.98
N LYS A 388 -1.26 15.51 -17.85
CA LYS A 388 0.00 16.09 -18.35
C LYS A 388 -0.17 17.42 -19.11
N THR A 389 -1.38 17.73 -19.57
CA THR A 389 -1.69 18.93 -20.36
C THR A 389 -2.27 20.08 -19.52
N GLY A 390 -2.64 19.82 -18.26
CA GLY A 390 -3.14 20.83 -17.34
C GLY A 390 -4.32 20.36 -16.50
N VAL A 391 -5.07 21.33 -15.98
CA VAL A 391 -6.31 21.12 -15.22
C VAL A 391 -7.49 21.17 -16.17
N HIS A 392 -8.43 20.24 -16.02
CA HIS A 392 -9.60 20.08 -16.86
C HIS A 392 -10.85 19.93 -16.00
N GLU A 393 -12.00 20.28 -16.59
CA GLU A 393 -13.31 20.00 -16.01
C GLU A 393 -14.14 19.14 -16.96
N ILE A 394 -14.96 18.26 -16.41
CA ILE A 394 -16.00 17.52 -17.12
C ILE A 394 -17.29 17.54 -16.31
N GLN A 395 -18.41 17.71 -17.00
CA GLN A 395 -19.75 17.69 -16.43
C GLN A 395 -20.48 16.42 -16.92
N GLY A 396 -21.21 15.76 -16.03
CA GLY A 396 -22.10 14.65 -16.37
C GLY A 396 -23.36 14.65 -15.52
N ASP A 397 -24.42 14.00 -16.00
CA ASP A 397 -25.69 13.88 -15.25
C ASP A 397 -25.50 13.15 -13.92
N PHE A 398 -24.63 12.13 -13.94
CA PHE A 398 -24.31 11.27 -12.80
C PHE A 398 -22.80 10.99 -12.74
N CYS A 399 -22.32 10.63 -11.55
CA CYS A 399 -20.97 10.13 -11.33
C CYS A 399 -21.03 8.80 -10.57
N ILE A 400 -20.26 7.81 -11.03
CA ILE A 400 -19.95 6.62 -10.24
C ILE A 400 -18.51 6.78 -9.74
N CYS A 401 -18.34 7.04 -8.44
CA CYS A 401 -17.04 7.19 -7.80
C CYS A 401 -16.54 5.83 -7.30
N THR A 402 -15.42 5.37 -7.88
CA THR A 402 -14.76 4.11 -7.50
C THR A 402 -13.44 4.30 -6.77
N LEU A 403 -13.11 5.54 -6.39
CA LEU A 403 -11.90 5.83 -5.64
C LEU A 403 -11.94 5.13 -4.28
N PRO A 404 -10.83 4.53 -3.82
CA PRO A 404 -10.72 4.04 -2.45
C PRO A 404 -11.01 5.17 -1.46
N LEU A 405 -11.71 4.85 -0.37
CA LEU A 405 -12.09 5.85 0.65
C LEU A 405 -10.90 6.69 1.18
N PRO A 406 -9.71 6.14 1.49
CA PRO A 406 -8.57 6.95 1.94
C PRO A 406 -8.00 7.88 0.86
N VAL A 407 -8.25 7.60 -0.42
CA VAL A 407 -7.93 8.55 -1.50
C VAL A 407 -9.01 9.62 -1.56
N LEU A 408 -10.28 9.22 -1.49
CA LEU A 408 -11.44 10.09 -1.57
C LEU A 408 -11.52 11.11 -0.41
N SER A 409 -11.04 10.76 0.78
CA SER A 409 -10.95 11.69 1.93
C SER A 409 -10.09 12.92 1.65
N ASN A 410 -9.17 12.82 0.67
CA ASN A 410 -8.28 13.91 0.25
C ASN A 410 -8.77 14.64 -1.01
N ILE A 411 -9.96 14.32 -1.52
CA ILE A 411 -10.54 14.95 -2.71
C ILE A 411 -11.54 16.01 -2.28
N ASN A 412 -11.45 17.22 -2.86
CA ASN A 412 -12.41 18.27 -2.56
C ASN A 412 -13.81 17.87 -3.05
N ASN A 413 -14.80 18.00 -2.17
CA ASN A 413 -16.16 17.55 -2.43
C ASN A 413 -17.18 18.37 -1.62
N ASN A 414 -18.46 18.22 -1.96
CA ASN A 414 -19.58 18.82 -1.23
C ASN A 414 -20.56 17.77 -0.70
N PHE A 415 -20.05 16.63 -0.23
CA PHE A 415 -20.87 15.54 0.29
C PHE A 415 -21.49 15.90 1.64
N SER A 416 -22.60 15.24 1.96
CA SER A 416 -23.22 15.30 3.27
C SER A 416 -22.26 14.86 4.38
N SER A 417 -22.44 15.42 5.58
CA SER A 417 -21.59 15.09 6.73
C SER A 417 -21.60 13.61 7.11
N ASN A 418 -22.67 12.88 6.79
CA ASN A 418 -22.74 11.43 7.02
C ASN A 418 -21.79 10.68 6.09
N VAL A 419 -21.79 11.03 4.80
CA VAL A 419 -20.92 10.43 3.80
C VAL A 419 -19.46 10.78 4.07
N SER A 420 -19.14 12.05 4.37
CA SER A 420 -17.77 12.44 4.74
C SER A 420 -17.26 11.65 5.95
N ARG A 421 -18.09 11.52 7.01
CA ARG A 421 -17.71 10.68 8.16
C ARG A 421 -17.54 9.21 7.76
N ALA A 422 -18.38 8.65 6.89
CA ALA A 422 -18.20 7.28 6.44
C ALA A 422 -16.85 7.10 5.72
N ILE A 423 -16.51 8.03 4.81
CA ILE A 423 -15.25 8.04 4.07
C ILE A 423 -14.03 8.08 5.03
N ASP A 424 -14.08 8.93 6.06
CA ASP A 424 -12.95 9.13 6.97
C ASP A 424 -12.78 8.01 8.02
N TYR A 425 -13.88 7.37 8.45
CA TYR A 425 -13.86 6.41 9.56
C TYR A 425 -13.73 4.95 9.13
N ILE A 426 -14.03 4.60 7.87
CA ILE A 426 -13.88 3.22 7.40
C ILE A 426 -12.39 2.94 7.15
N GLY A 427 -11.82 2.09 8.03
CA GLY A 427 -10.41 1.72 7.96
C GLY A 427 -10.07 0.86 6.73
N TYR A 428 -8.81 0.90 6.32
CA TYR A 428 -8.26 0.02 5.29
C TYR A 428 -7.13 -0.83 5.86
N ASN A 429 -7.07 -2.09 5.42
CA ASN A 429 -6.03 -3.00 5.88
C ASN A 429 -4.66 -2.56 5.36
N GLN A 430 -3.64 -2.74 6.19
CA GLN A 430 -2.25 -2.52 5.82
C GLN A 430 -1.70 -3.83 5.27
N THR A 431 -1.14 -3.81 4.07
CA THR A 431 -0.59 -5.03 3.45
C THR A 431 0.47 -4.71 2.40
N GLY A 432 1.38 -5.66 2.18
CA GLY A 432 2.38 -5.57 1.13
C GLY A 432 2.85 -6.94 0.66
N LYS A 433 3.45 -6.96 -0.53
CA LYS A 433 4.10 -8.14 -1.11
C LYS A 433 5.48 -7.79 -1.67
N ILE A 434 6.38 -8.75 -1.70
CA ILE A 434 7.63 -8.66 -2.49
C ILE A 434 7.73 -9.84 -3.45
N GLY A 435 8.01 -9.56 -4.72
CA GLY A 435 8.43 -10.57 -5.69
C GLY A 435 9.94 -10.72 -5.65
N LEU A 436 10.43 -11.95 -5.53
CA LEU A 436 11.85 -12.32 -5.56
C LEU A 436 12.11 -13.23 -6.76
N GLN A 437 12.84 -12.74 -7.75
CA GLN A 437 13.28 -13.54 -8.90
C GLN A 437 14.51 -14.38 -8.53
N PHE A 438 14.48 -15.64 -8.94
CA PHE A 438 15.59 -16.57 -8.79
C PHE A 438 16.04 -17.14 -10.14
N ASN A 439 17.35 -17.38 -10.25
CA ASN A 439 17.99 -17.93 -11.45
C ASN A 439 17.70 -19.44 -11.67
N ARG A 440 17.09 -20.10 -10.68
CA ARG A 440 16.64 -21.48 -10.69
C ARG A 440 15.43 -21.69 -9.79
N ARG A 441 14.64 -22.73 -10.04
CA ARG A 441 13.44 -23.06 -9.25
C ARG A 441 13.78 -24.09 -8.19
N PHE A 442 14.63 -23.71 -7.24
CA PHE A 442 15.13 -24.63 -6.20
C PHE A 442 14.00 -25.25 -5.36
N TRP A 443 12.87 -24.57 -5.22
CA TRP A 443 11.70 -25.08 -4.52
C TRP A 443 11.12 -26.31 -5.25
N GLU A 444 11.19 -26.39 -6.58
CA GLU A 444 10.78 -27.56 -7.37
C GLU A 444 11.91 -28.60 -7.46
N GLU A 445 13.12 -28.14 -7.77
CA GLU A 445 14.30 -28.97 -8.04
C GLU A 445 14.80 -29.71 -6.78
N ASP A 446 14.94 -29.00 -5.67
CA ASP A 446 15.55 -29.53 -4.44
C ASP A 446 14.47 -29.96 -3.43
N GLU A 447 13.33 -29.25 -3.41
CA GLU A 447 12.36 -29.36 -2.32
C GLU A 447 11.00 -29.93 -2.74
N HIS A 448 10.79 -30.17 -4.03
CA HIS A 448 9.58 -30.76 -4.60
C HIS A 448 8.27 -30.03 -4.24
N ILE A 449 8.34 -28.69 -4.22
CA ILE A 449 7.21 -27.79 -3.99
C ILE A 449 6.75 -27.22 -5.33
N TYR A 450 5.52 -27.53 -5.74
CA TYR A 450 4.90 -27.04 -6.98
C TYR A 450 3.66 -26.20 -6.64
N GLY A 451 3.84 -24.89 -6.49
CA GLY A 451 2.79 -23.99 -5.99
C GLY A 451 2.51 -24.14 -4.48
N GLY A 452 1.52 -23.40 -3.97
CA GLY A 452 1.16 -23.40 -2.56
C GLY A 452 1.84 -22.31 -1.74
N ILE A 453 1.69 -22.40 -0.41
CA ILE A 453 2.09 -21.37 0.54
C ILE A 453 2.84 -22.01 1.71
N THR A 454 4.02 -21.48 2.02
CA THR A 454 4.73 -21.73 3.27
C THR A 454 4.33 -20.68 4.30
N HIS A 455 4.07 -21.09 5.53
CA HIS A 455 3.63 -20.21 6.63
C HIS A 455 4.72 -20.03 7.67
N THR A 456 4.83 -18.81 8.20
CA THR A 456 5.78 -18.48 9.26
C THR A 456 5.25 -17.37 10.17
N ASN A 457 5.64 -17.42 11.45
CA ASN A 457 5.27 -16.40 12.43
C ASN A 457 6.17 -15.15 12.37
N ASN A 458 7.22 -15.13 11.53
CA ASN A 458 8.09 -13.97 11.40
C ASN A 458 7.49 -12.86 10.51
N GLU A 459 8.28 -11.85 10.18
CA GLU A 459 7.90 -10.63 9.46
C GLU A 459 7.38 -10.91 8.03
N LEU A 460 7.71 -12.07 7.45
CA LEU A 460 7.26 -12.44 6.12
C LEU A 460 5.78 -12.87 6.10
N THR A 461 5.29 -13.44 7.22
CA THR A 461 4.01 -14.15 7.37
C THR A 461 3.90 -15.42 6.52
N GLN A 462 4.28 -15.35 5.25
CA GLN A 462 4.10 -16.41 4.29
C GLN A 462 4.94 -16.20 3.02
N ILE A 463 5.34 -17.30 2.39
CA ILE A 463 6.06 -17.34 1.11
C ILE A 463 5.20 -18.08 0.08
N PHE A 464 4.90 -17.45 -1.06
CA PHE A 464 4.09 -18.12 -2.09
C PHE A 464 4.98 -18.64 -3.21
N TYR A 465 4.72 -19.89 -3.59
CA TYR A 465 5.34 -20.51 -4.75
C TYR A 465 4.44 -20.29 -5.98
N PRO A 466 5.02 -19.97 -7.15
CA PRO A 466 4.25 -19.76 -8.36
C PRO A 466 3.47 -21.01 -8.74
N SER A 467 2.20 -20.84 -9.11
CA SER A 467 1.33 -21.93 -9.59
C SER A 467 1.37 -22.08 -11.12
N TYR A 468 2.48 -21.69 -11.73
CA TYR A 468 2.64 -21.53 -13.16
C TYR A 468 4.09 -21.75 -13.58
N ASP A 469 4.30 -22.02 -14.87
CA ASP A 469 5.59 -22.33 -15.47
C ASP A 469 6.39 -23.39 -14.69
N TYR A 470 5.70 -24.45 -14.26
CA TYR A 470 6.34 -25.58 -13.59
C TYR A 470 7.48 -26.14 -14.46
N LEU A 471 8.60 -26.48 -13.82
CA LEU A 471 9.80 -27.03 -14.47
C LEU A 471 10.52 -26.05 -15.42
N SER A 472 10.14 -24.77 -15.42
CA SER A 472 10.89 -23.74 -16.14
C SER A 472 12.22 -23.43 -15.43
N LYS A 473 13.12 -22.73 -16.12
CA LYS A 473 14.45 -22.44 -15.56
C LYS A 473 14.40 -21.42 -14.42
N LYS A 474 13.55 -20.41 -14.48
CA LYS A 474 13.50 -19.31 -13.51
C LYS A 474 12.11 -19.16 -12.93
N GLY A 475 11.99 -18.39 -11.86
CA GLY A 475 10.69 -18.09 -11.30
C GLY A 475 10.74 -16.99 -10.27
N ILE A 476 9.56 -16.50 -9.90
CA ILE A 476 9.39 -15.51 -8.85
C ILE A 476 8.65 -16.15 -7.67
N LEU A 477 9.25 -16.07 -6.48
CA LEU A 477 8.52 -16.29 -5.23
C LEU A 477 7.90 -14.99 -4.76
N ILE A 478 6.72 -15.06 -4.14
CA ILE A 478 6.27 -13.96 -3.29
C ILE A 478 6.97 -14.14 -1.94
N GLY A 479 8.01 -13.36 -1.68
CA GLY A 479 8.92 -13.52 -0.54
C GLY A 479 8.35 -13.07 0.80
N TYR A 480 7.32 -12.24 0.77
CA TYR A 480 6.41 -11.99 1.89
C TYR A 480 5.05 -11.62 1.35
N TYR A 481 4.00 -11.96 2.10
CA TYR A 481 2.69 -11.33 1.98
C TYR A 481 2.16 -11.10 3.39
N ASN A 482 2.43 -9.90 3.91
CA ASN A 482 2.21 -9.55 5.31
C ASN A 482 1.04 -8.57 5.47
N PHE A 483 0.59 -8.43 6.72
CA PHE A 483 -0.61 -7.67 7.08
C PHE A 483 -0.40 -6.85 8.35
N ASN A 484 -1.25 -5.83 8.53
CA ASN A 484 -1.33 -5.02 9.75
C ASN A 484 0.03 -4.48 10.20
N GLU A 485 0.39 -4.67 11.47
CA GLU A 485 1.62 -4.17 12.07
C GLU A 485 2.89 -4.62 11.31
N LYS A 486 2.96 -5.90 10.91
CA LYS A 486 4.09 -6.43 10.11
C LYS A 486 4.21 -5.68 8.78
N ALA A 487 3.07 -5.44 8.11
CA ALA A 487 3.05 -4.70 6.85
C ALA A 487 3.39 -3.23 7.03
N LEU A 488 2.93 -2.58 8.11
CA LEU A 488 3.24 -1.19 8.42
C LEU A 488 4.74 -1.02 8.65
N GLN A 489 5.34 -1.84 9.53
CA GLN A 489 6.77 -1.81 9.81
C GLN A 489 7.60 -2.07 8.54
N THR A 490 7.22 -3.07 7.74
CA THR A 490 7.88 -3.36 6.45
C THR A 490 7.70 -2.21 5.45
N GLY A 491 6.54 -1.54 5.47
CA GLY A 491 6.21 -0.40 4.62
C GLY A 491 7.02 0.86 4.91
N GLU A 492 7.52 1.04 6.14
CA GLU A 492 8.43 2.14 6.49
C GLU A 492 9.88 1.91 6.05
N LEU A 493 10.26 0.66 5.76
CA LEU A 493 11.59 0.35 5.22
C LEU A 493 11.77 0.84 3.79
N SER A 494 13.01 1.16 3.42
CA SER A 494 13.41 1.41 2.03
C SER A 494 13.25 0.15 1.19
N TYR A 495 13.16 0.27 -0.15
CA TYR A 495 13.07 -0.91 -1.02
C TYR A 495 14.26 -1.88 -0.85
N ALA A 496 15.47 -1.35 -0.65
CA ALA A 496 16.65 -2.16 -0.40
C ALA A 496 16.58 -2.89 0.95
N ASP A 497 16.06 -2.23 1.98
CA ASP A 497 15.90 -2.85 3.31
C ASP A 497 14.77 -3.89 3.32
N ARG A 498 13.69 -3.69 2.55
CA ARG A 498 12.65 -4.71 2.34
C ARG A 498 13.21 -5.95 1.63
N GLU A 499 14.04 -5.76 0.60
CA GLU A 499 14.75 -6.86 -0.06
C GLU A 499 15.65 -7.59 0.94
N LYS A 500 16.47 -6.86 1.70
CA LYS A 500 17.35 -7.44 2.72
C LYS A 500 16.56 -8.24 3.76
N LEU A 501 15.47 -7.70 4.29
CA LEU A 501 14.58 -8.39 5.23
C LEU A 501 14.02 -9.68 4.63
N ALA A 502 13.49 -9.60 3.40
CA ALA A 502 12.92 -10.75 2.70
C ALA A 502 13.96 -11.86 2.47
N LEU A 503 15.19 -11.49 2.13
CA LEU A 503 16.30 -12.44 1.95
C LEU A 503 16.79 -13.01 3.28
N GLU A 504 16.93 -12.19 4.32
CA GLU A 504 17.36 -12.59 5.66
C GLU A 504 16.40 -13.60 6.30
N LYS A 505 15.11 -13.33 6.25
CA LYS A 505 14.11 -14.22 6.83
C LYS A 505 13.81 -15.41 5.91
N GLY A 506 13.80 -15.20 4.59
CA GLY A 506 13.55 -16.26 3.61
C GLY A 506 14.63 -17.34 3.62
N ARG A 507 15.91 -16.97 3.81
CA ARG A 507 17.02 -17.94 3.83
C ARG A 507 17.00 -18.88 5.03
N LEU A 508 16.31 -18.52 6.11
CA LEU A 508 16.11 -19.41 7.26
C LEU A 508 15.30 -20.66 6.88
N ILE A 509 14.43 -20.52 5.87
CA ILE A 509 13.60 -21.59 5.33
C ILE A 509 14.26 -22.20 4.09
N HIS A 510 14.79 -21.33 3.21
CA HIS A 510 15.38 -21.68 1.92
C HIS A 510 16.80 -21.13 1.79
N PRO A 511 17.83 -21.84 2.30
CA PRO A 511 19.23 -21.42 2.21
C PRO A 511 19.73 -21.16 0.78
N GLN A 512 19.03 -21.68 -0.24
CA GLN A 512 19.31 -21.46 -1.65
C GLN A 512 19.22 -19.98 -2.07
N TYR A 513 18.49 -19.15 -1.31
CA TYR A 513 18.35 -17.72 -1.60
C TYR A 513 19.71 -17.03 -1.82
N ASP A 514 20.71 -17.36 -0.99
CA ASP A 514 22.05 -16.73 -1.02
C ASP A 514 22.78 -16.90 -2.37
N LYS A 515 22.45 -17.93 -3.13
CA LYS A 515 23.10 -18.26 -4.42
C LYS A 515 22.20 -18.05 -5.63
N ALA A 516 20.88 -18.11 -5.44
CA ALA A 516 19.93 -18.14 -6.53
C ALA A 516 19.25 -16.78 -6.79
N PHE A 517 19.23 -15.88 -5.81
CA PHE A 517 18.55 -14.60 -5.93
C PHE A 517 19.16 -13.72 -7.03
N GLU A 518 18.30 -13.02 -7.79
CA GLU A 518 18.74 -12.09 -8.83
C GLU A 518 18.18 -10.67 -8.62
N LYS A 519 16.86 -10.54 -8.44
CA LYS A 519 16.16 -9.24 -8.47
C LYS A 519 14.92 -9.27 -7.60
N SER A 520 14.52 -8.12 -7.06
CA SER A 520 13.26 -7.99 -6.33
C SER A 520 12.43 -6.78 -6.74
N LEU A 521 11.14 -6.82 -6.38
CA LEU A 521 10.28 -5.66 -6.35
C LEU A 521 9.25 -5.81 -5.23
N SER A 522 9.12 -4.80 -4.38
CA SER A 522 8.09 -4.77 -3.33
C SER A 522 6.99 -3.77 -3.63
N VAL A 523 5.77 -4.06 -3.15
CA VAL A 523 4.64 -3.13 -3.15
C VAL A 523 4.02 -3.12 -1.76
N SER A 524 3.92 -1.93 -1.16
CA SER A 524 3.19 -1.69 0.08
C SER A 524 1.96 -0.85 -0.23
N TRP A 525 0.77 -1.47 -0.20
CA TRP A 525 -0.46 -0.88 -0.74
C TRP A 525 -0.89 0.40 0.00
N HIS A 526 -0.59 0.48 1.28
CA HIS A 526 -0.85 1.67 2.10
C HIS A 526 0.08 2.85 1.82
N LYS A 527 1.25 2.60 1.22
CA LYS A 527 2.17 3.64 0.72
C LYS A 527 1.97 3.92 -0.77
N THR A 528 1.12 3.14 -1.45
CA THR A 528 0.94 3.25 -2.90
C THR A 528 -0.07 4.33 -3.23
N ARG A 529 0.38 5.33 -3.99
CA ARG A 529 -0.45 6.44 -4.47
C ARG A 529 -1.67 5.91 -5.23
N TYR A 530 -2.83 6.51 -4.99
CA TYR A 530 -4.15 6.10 -5.53
C TYR A 530 -4.74 4.80 -4.95
N SER A 531 -4.08 4.15 -3.99
CA SER A 531 -4.67 3.06 -3.20
C SER A 531 -4.75 3.42 -1.72
N MET A 532 -3.62 3.79 -1.11
CA MET A 532 -3.52 4.20 0.31
C MET A 532 -4.11 3.17 1.29
N GLY A 533 -4.11 1.90 0.90
CA GLY A 533 -4.62 0.79 1.69
C GLY A 533 -4.78 -0.46 0.83
N GLY A 534 -4.89 -1.63 1.46
CA GLY A 534 -5.14 -2.91 0.78
C GLY A 534 -6.60 -3.08 0.38
N TRP A 535 -7.50 -3.06 1.37
CA TRP A 535 -8.95 -3.20 1.20
C TRP A 535 -9.68 -2.65 2.42
N ALA A 536 -10.97 -2.33 2.29
CA ALA A 536 -11.76 -1.80 3.41
C ALA A 536 -12.00 -2.85 4.49
N VAL A 537 -11.90 -2.43 5.75
CA VAL A 537 -12.13 -3.24 6.94
C VAL A 537 -13.27 -2.62 7.74
N TYR A 538 -14.29 -3.44 8.00
CA TYR A 538 -15.46 -3.01 8.76
C TYR A 538 -15.50 -3.70 10.13
N THR A 539 -15.59 -2.88 11.18
CA THR A 539 -16.07 -3.32 12.49
C THR A 539 -17.59 -3.54 12.44
N SER A 540 -18.15 -4.25 13.43
CA SER A 540 -19.61 -4.40 13.56
C SER A 540 -20.33 -3.04 13.61
N GLU A 541 -19.70 -2.03 14.21
CA GLU A 541 -20.23 -0.67 14.31
C GLU A 541 -20.23 0.06 12.97
N THR A 542 -19.07 0.13 12.29
CA THR A 542 -18.95 0.81 10.99
C THR A 542 -19.79 0.11 9.91
N ARG A 543 -19.93 -1.23 9.97
CA ARG A 543 -20.82 -1.98 9.07
C ARG A 543 -22.29 -1.62 9.29
N LYS A 544 -22.69 -1.36 10.53
CA LYS A 544 -24.07 -1.00 10.86
C LYS A 544 -24.39 0.47 10.55
N ASN A 545 -23.46 1.37 10.83
CA ASN A 545 -23.73 2.81 10.87
C ASN A 545 -23.18 3.58 9.66
N SER A 546 -22.00 3.21 9.15
CA SER A 546 -21.32 3.97 8.07
C SER A 546 -21.55 3.35 6.70
N TYR A 547 -21.48 2.01 6.60
CA TYR A 547 -21.68 1.29 5.34
C TYR A 547 -23.01 1.63 4.63
N PRO A 548 -24.18 1.71 5.31
CA PRO A 548 -25.44 2.01 4.63
C PRO A 548 -25.51 3.42 4.06
N GLU A 549 -24.72 4.37 4.58
CA GLU A 549 -24.68 5.74 4.06
C GLU A 549 -24.01 5.79 2.69
N LEU A 550 -22.98 4.96 2.46
CA LEU A 550 -22.29 4.86 1.17
C LEU A 550 -23.05 4.05 0.10
N LEU A 551 -24.04 3.24 0.50
CA LEU A 551 -24.90 2.52 -0.45
C LEU A 551 -25.98 3.40 -1.07
N LYS A 552 -26.27 4.55 -0.47
CA LYS A 552 -27.28 5.49 -0.96
C LYS A 552 -26.65 6.45 -1.98
N PRO A 553 -27.41 6.95 -2.95
CA PRO A 553 -26.94 8.04 -3.80
C PRO A 553 -26.70 9.31 -2.96
N GLU A 554 -25.55 9.94 -3.12
CA GLU A 554 -25.24 11.28 -2.59
C GLU A 554 -25.56 12.29 -3.70
N GLY A 555 -26.83 12.69 -3.79
CA GLY A 555 -27.35 13.48 -4.92
C GLY A 555 -27.31 12.69 -6.23
N ASN A 556 -26.46 13.12 -7.17
CA ASN A 556 -26.23 12.45 -8.46
C ASN A 556 -24.95 11.60 -8.46
N ILE A 557 -24.33 11.41 -7.30
CA ILE A 557 -23.12 10.62 -7.13
C ILE A 557 -23.46 9.28 -6.49
N TYR A 558 -22.92 8.22 -7.06
CA TYR A 558 -22.99 6.86 -6.54
C TYR A 558 -21.58 6.38 -6.21
N PHE A 559 -21.41 5.69 -5.09
CA PHE A 559 -20.14 5.04 -4.78
C PHE A 559 -20.18 3.58 -5.22
N ALA A 560 -19.05 3.06 -5.72
CA ALA A 560 -18.92 1.66 -6.11
C ALA A 560 -17.50 1.12 -5.81
N GLY A 561 -17.39 -0.14 -5.44
CA GLY A 561 -16.11 -0.80 -5.18
C GLY A 561 -16.23 -1.98 -4.24
N GLU A 562 -15.14 -2.72 -4.03
CA GLU A 562 -15.13 -3.86 -3.10
C GLU A 562 -15.60 -3.49 -1.69
N HIS A 563 -15.26 -2.27 -1.26
CA HIS A 563 -15.63 -1.69 0.02
C HIS A 563 -17.15 -1.56 0.22
N LEU A 564 -17.94 -1.61 -0.86
CA LEU A 564 -19.40 -1.55 -0.83
C LEU A 564 -20.07 -2.91 -1.03
N THR A 565 -19.40 -3.97 -0.59
CA THR A 565 -19.95 -5.33 -0.54
C THR A 565 -19.59 -6.02 0.78
N TYR A 566 -20.08 -7.26 0.92
CA TYR A 566 -19.59 -8.22 1.93
C TYR A 566 -18.46 -9.11 1.38
N LEU A 567 -18.06 -8.92 0.12
CA LEU A 567 -16.95 -9.62 -0.54
C LEU A 567 -15.70 -8.71 -0.53
N ASN A 568 -15.38 -8.17 0.64
CA ASN A 568 -14.23 -7.28 0.82
C ASN A 568 -12.93 -7.99 0.41
N ALA A 569 -11.97 -7.24 -0.13
CA ALA A 569 -10.68 -7.74 -0.65
C ALA A 569 -10.75 -8.63 -1.90
N TRP A 570 -11.92 -8.81 -2.51
CA TRP A 570 -12.10 -9.65 -3.70
C TRP A 570 -12.58 -8.85 -4.91
N MET A 571 -12.05 -9.19 -6.09
CA MET A 571 -12.50 -8.60 -7.37
C MET A 571 -14.01 -8.78 -7.59
N ALA A 572 -14.57 -9.91 -7.15
CA ALA A 572 -16.01 -10.15 -7.20
C ALA A 572 -16.81 -9.06 -6.48
N GLY A 573 -16.34 -8.56 -5.33
CA GLY A 573 -16.98 -7.45 -4.63
C GLY A 573 -17.03 -6.17 -5.47
N ALA A 574 -15.92 -5.80 -6.11
CA ALA A 574 -15.89 -4.64 -6.99
C ALA A 574 -16.85 -4.80 -8.20
N LEU A 575 -16.88 -5.98 -8.81
CA LEU A 575 -17.73 -6.27 -9.98
C LEU A 575 -19.22 -6.30 -9.62
N GLU A 576 -19.59 -6.90 -8.49
CA GLU A 576 -20.97 -6.92 -7.98
C GLU A 576 -21.44 -5.51 -7.62
N SER A 577 -20.58 -4.73 -6.94
CA SER A 577 -20.86 -3.34 -6.61
C SER A 577 -21.12 -2.51 -7.87
N ALA A 578 -20.26 -2.63 -8.88
CA ALA A 578 -20.42 -1.91 -10.15
C ALA A 578 -21.74 -2.27 -10.86
N ARG A 579 -22.08 -3.57 -10.95
CA ARG A 579 -23.34 -4.01 -11.56
C ARG A 579 -24.57 -3.49 -10.81
N SER A 580 -24.54 -3.56 -9.49
CA SER A 580 -25.62 -3.07 -8.63
C SER A 580 -25.85 -1.56 -8.84
N VAL A 581 -24.77 -0.77 -8.83
CA VAL A 581 -24.87 0.68 -9.04
C VAL A 581 -25.37 1.02 -10.44
N VAL A 582 -24.86 0.35 -11.49
CA VAL A 582 -25.33 0.56 -12.86
C VAL A 582 -26.81 0.22 -13.00
N ALA A 583 -27.27 -0.88 -12.39
CA ALA A 583 -28.69 -1.24 -12.38
C ALA A 583 -29.55 -0.18 -11.67
N ASN A 584 -29.11 0.30 -10.50
CA ASN A 584 -29.81 1.35 -9.76
C ASN A 584 -29.90 2.66 -10.54
N LEU A 585 -28.82 3.06 -11.20
CA LEU A 585 -28.77 4.27 -12.03
C LEU A 585 -29.71 4.11 -13.23
N HIS A 586 -29.69 2.95 -13.90
CA HIS A 586 -30.60 2.65 -15.01
C HIS A 586 -32.07 2.75 -14.57
N SER A 587 -32.44 2.15 -13.44
CA SER A 587 -33.80 2.22 -12.87
C SER A 587 -34.22 3.66 -12.57
N ARG A 588 -33.39 4.44 -11.87
CA ARG A 588 -33.66 5.86 -11.57
C ARG A 588 -33.87 6.69 -12.83
N ASN A 589 -33.07 6.46 -13.87
CA ASN A 589 -33.21 7.16 -15.14
C ASN A 589 -34.51 6.76 -15.87
N THR A 590 -34.91 5.48 -15.81
CA THR A 590 -36.18 5.03 -16.41
C THR A 590 -37.41 5.59 -15.69
N GLU A 591 -37.40 5.63 -14.35
CA GLU A 591 -38.50 6.22 -13.56
C GLU A 591 -38.62 7.74 -13.80
N SER A 592 -37.48 8.45 -13.90
CA SER A 592 -37.46 9.88 -14.22
C SER A 592 -38.06 10.20 -15.61
N ARG A 593 -38.01 9.24 -16.54
CA ARG A 593 -38.65 9.38 -17.86
C ARG A 593 -40.16 9.09 -17.84
N GLN A 594 -40.68 8.43 -16.81
CA GLN A 594 -42.11 8.08 -16.70
C GLN A 594 -42.98 9.12 -15.98
N THR A 595 -42.40 10.17 -15.38
CA THR A 595 -43.17 11.29 -14.81
C THR A 595 -43.72 12.19 -15.93
N TYR A 596 -44.94 11.89 -16.43
CA TYR A 596 -45.67 12.78 -17.34
C TYR A 596 -46.27 13.98 -16.60
N PRO A 597 -46.25 15.19 -17.17
CA PRO A 597 -47.03 16.30 -16.62
C PRO A 597 -48.52 16.02 -16.82
N THR A 598 -49.28 15.92 -15.73
CA THR A 598 -50.74 16.05 -15.79
C THR A 598 -51.06 17.46 -16.28
N GLN A 599 -51.50 17.58 -17.53
CA GLN A 599 -52.16 18.78 -18.00
C GLN A 599 -53.40 19.00 -17.13
N THR A 600 -53.36 20.02 -16.28
CA THR A 600 -54.56 20.64 -15.74
C THR A 600 -55.28 21.35 -16.88
N THR A 601 -56.24 20.66 -17.50
CA THR A 601 -57.25 21.33 -18.31
C THR A 601 -58.13 22.15 -17.38
N LYS A 602 -57.96 23.48 -17.43
CA LYS A 602 -59.01 24.42 -17.01
C LYS A 602 -60.24 24.14 -17.88
N GLY A 603 -61.34 23.78 -17.22
CA GLY A 603 -62.71 23.80 -17.73
C GLY A 603 -63.59 24.39 -16.65
#